data_AF-Q176L0-F1
#
_entry.id   AF-Q176L0-F1
#
_cell.length_a   1.000
_cell.length_b   1.000
_cell.length_c   1.000
_cell.angle_alpha   90.00
_cell.angle_beta   90.00
_cell.angle_gamma   90.00
#
_symmetry.space_group_name_H-M   'P 1'
#
loop_
_entity.id
_entity.type
_entity.pdbx_description
1 polymer ?
#
loop_
_entity_poly.entity_id
_entity_poly.type
_entity_poly.pdbx_seq_one_letter_code
_entity_poly.pdbx_strand_id
1 'polypeptide(L)'
;MWNKFVGLLLLISQIKTNFSRTAVESQVDDKWENIYGEQFMKDDGCKISLGKELNIKQPLFLVPGTETFYTPLPNTTDLMFHSGEQLELFCTRGFANSDAVPSKTTSIVTSCDGDDGFIHNGETYNISQLTCRAPVFHVAVRTGGRCFNEASLVKIGFDMGSRFAKIYEACFDENSMQTYYVKHSLSPANAKHQSTKRPPSFIQGDFYPSLRMTKLYNIESQRKTFEKILGSSARADALLNSKQDMFLARGHLAAKADFVFGAHQRATFWFINVAPQWQKFNAFNWQRIETGVKDFVARNDLNVTVYTGTYGILELADANGDMQPIYLDIDPDNGGRIPVPKVYYKVLHDEQNDAGIVLIGVNNPHATMDEIKDNYMFCEDVADKISWLKWKRDFIPGGYSYACDVNEFNAVTNHLPLNNISKLLT
;
A
#
# COMPACT_ATOMS: atom_id res chain seq x y z
N MET A 1 -23.16 9.28 78.06
CA MET A 1 -22.83 7.94 77.57
C MET A 1 -22.00 8.10 76.29
N TRP A 2 -20.90 7.35 76.23
CA TRP A 2 -19.74 7.34 75.32
C TRP A 2 -19.80 7.81 73.84
N ASN A 3 -18.82 8.67 73.50
CA ASN A 3 -17.63 8.45 72.63
C ASN A 3 -17.69 7.68 71.27
N LYS A 4 -17.24 8.41 70.23
CA LYS A 4 -16.13 8.15 69.25
C LYS A 4 -16.27 7.19 68.04
N PHE A 5 -15.92 7.76 66.86
CA PHE A 5 -15.03 7.31 65.73
C PHE A 5 -15.69 7.58 64.36
N VAL A 6 -15.28 8.63 63.60
CA VAL A 6 -14.21 8.72 62.56
C VAL A 6 -14.33 7.71 61.41
N GLY A 7 -14.40 8.21 60.17
CA GLY A 7 -14.18 7.41 58.96
C GLY A 7 -14.53 8.11 57.65
N LEU A 8 -13.64 8.97 57.16
CA LEU A 8 -13.60 9.49 55.80
C LEU A 8 -13.36 8.33 54.80
N LEU A 9 -14.16 8.19 53.74
CA LEU A 9 -13.81 7.39 52.56
C LEU A 9 -14.40 8.02 51.30
N LEU A 10 -13.49 8.61 50.52
CA LEU A 10 -13.66 8.96 49.12
C LEU A 10 -13.92 7.69 48.31
N LEU A 11 -14.99 7.68 47.53
CA LEU A 11 -15.15 6.78 46.39
C LEU A 11 -15.43 7.63 45.17
N ILE A 12 -14.35 8.01 44.50
CA ILE A 12 -14.34 8.47 43.12
C ILE A 12 -14.61 7.22 42.27
N SER A 13 -15.85 7.05 41.79
CA SER A 13 -16.11 6.14 40.68
C SER A 13 -16.27 6.96 39.40
N GLN A 14 -15.31 6.78 38.51
CA GLN A 14 -15.25 7.29 37.15
C GLN A 14 -16.54 6.97 36.39
N ILE A 15 -17.28 8.00 35.98
CA ILE A 15 -18.21 7.88 34.85
C ILE A 15 -17.42 8.23 33.60
N LYS A 16 -16.92 7.21 32.90
CA LYS A 16 -16.53 7.33 31.49
C LYS A 16 -17.81 7.56 30.68
N THR A 17 -18.09 8.80 30.31
CA THR A 17 -19.07 9.08 29.27
C THR A 17 -18.44 8.79 27.91
N ASN A 18 -18.73 7.60 27.38
CA ASN A 18 -18.54 7.27 25.97
C ASN A 18 -19.46 8.18 25.13
N PHE A 19 -18.90 9.14 24.40
CA PHE A 19 -19.63 9.80 23.32
C PHE A 19 -19.62 8.88 22.10
N SER A 20 -20.60 7.96 22.07
CA SER A 20 -21.04 7.30 20.85
C SER A 20 -21.90 8.30 20.06
N ARG A 21 -21.47 8.66 18.85
CA ARG A 21 -22.23 9.53 17.94
C ARG A 21 -23.45 8.75 17.43
N THR A 22 -24.63 9.04 17.97
CA THR A 22 -25.91 8.77 17.32
C THR A 22 -26.31 10.02 16.55
N ALA A 23 -26.39 9.92 15.22
CA ALA A 23 -26.91 11.00 14.38
C ALA A 23 -28.43 11.05 14.54
N VAL A 24 -28.93 12.08 15.23
CA VAL A 24 -30.33 12.48 15.14
C VAL A 24 -30.41 13.52 14.04
N GLU A 25 -31.07 13.18 12.93
CA GLU A 25 -31.41 14.12 11.87
C GLU A 25 -32.38 15.18 12.41
N SER A 26 -31.96 16.44 12.36
CA SER A 26 -32.88 17.57 12.36
C SER A 26 -32.44 18.56 11.29
N GLN A 27 -33.38 18.98 10.44
CA GLN A 27 -33.16 20.03 9.45
C GLN A 27 -32.80 21.34 10.16
N VAL A 28 -31.56 21.82 9.96
CA VAL A 28 -31.12 23.12 10.45
C VAL A 28 -30.79 24.01 9.26
N ASP A 29 -31.47 25.16 9.27
CA ASP A 29 -31.46 26.29 8.33
C ASP A 29 -30.04 26.80 8.00
N ASP A 30 -29.80 27.14 6.72
CA ASP A 30 -28.51 27.53 6.08
C ASP A 30 -27.76 28.72 6.72
N LYS A 31 -28.34 29.32 7.77
CA LYS A 31 -27.76 30.47 8.48
C LYS A 31 -26.87 30.07 9.66
N TRP A 32 -26.95 28.83 10.14
CA TRP A 32 -26.15 28.34 11.27
C TRP A 32 -24.84 27.65 10.86
N GLU A 33 -24.70 27.18 9.62
CA GLU A 33 -23.44 26.60 9.12
C GLU A 33 -22.28 27.59 9.15
N ASN A 34 -22.54 28.88 8.93
CA ASN A 34 -21.48 29.90 8.94
C ASN A 34 -20.99 30.24 10.35
N ILE A 35 -21.85 30.19 11.37
CA ILE A 35 -21.45 30.54 12.75
C ILE A 35 -20.72 29.39 13.43
N TYR A 36 -21.13 28.13 13.18
CA TYR A 36 -20.42 26.97 13.71
C TYR A 36 -19.19 26.59 12.87
N GLY A 37 -19.18 26.88 11.57
CA GLY A 37 -18.02 26.74 10.69
C GLY A 37 -16.89 27.72 11.03
N GLU A 38 -17.21 28.99 11.35
CA GLU A 38 -16.20 29.96 11.76
C GLU A 38 -15.63 29.69 13.17
N GLN A 39 -16.39 29.01 14.04
CA GLN A 39 -15.96 28.71 15.41
C GLN A 39 -15.19 27.38 15.54
N PHE A 40 -15.35 26.45 14.59
CA PHE A 40 -14.52 25.25 14.46
C PHE A 40 -13.21 25.48 13.69
N MET A 41 -13.09 26.58 12.93
CA MET A 41 -11.88 26.95 12.16
C MET A 41 -10.88 27.80 12.95
N LYS A 42 -11.07 27.95 14.26
CA LYS A 42 -10.29 28.88 15.11
C LYS A 42 -9.28 28.20 16.04
N ASP A 43 -9.05 26.90 15.87
CA ASP A 43 -8.08 26.11 16.63
C ASP A 43 -7.06 25.40 15.72
N ASP A 44 -6.86 25.92 14.49
CA ASP A 44 -5.75 25.52 13.62
C ASP A 44 -4.46 26.05 14.26
N GLY A 45 -3.76 25.18 14.98
CA GLY A 45 -2.48 25.55 15.59
C GLY A 45 -1.36 25.52 14.56
N CYS A 46 -1.01 24.33 14.09
CA CYS A 46 0.13 24.15 13.19
C CYS A 46 -0.22 23.24 12.03
N LYS A 47 0.30 23.61 10.87
CA LYS A 47 0.13 22.91 9.61
C LYS A 47 1.47 22.48 9.04
N ILE A 48 1.51 21.27 8.50
CA ILE A 48 2.64 20.79 7.67
C ILE A 48 2.12 20.46 6.28
N SER A 49 2.59 21.17 5.26
CA SER A 49 2.21 20.94 3.86
C SER A 49 3.24 20.06 3.14
N LEU A 50 2.96 18.75 2.97
CA LEU A 50 3.93 17.78 2.44
C LEU A 50 4.47 18.11 1.03
N GLY A 51 3.72 18.84 0.21
CA GLY A 51 4.09 19.19 -1.16
C GLY A 51 4.89 20.49 -1.33
N LYS A 52 4.91 21.38 -0.34
CA LYS A 52 5.51 22.72 -0.44
C LYS A 52 6.74 22.89 0.45
N GLU A 53 6.68 22.39 1.68
CA GLU A 53 7.66 22.68 2.72
C GLU A 53 8.74 21.60 2.85
N LEU A 54 8.50 20.42 2.27
CA LEU A 54 9.30 19.22 2.54
C LEU A 54 9.91 18.61 1.28
N ASN A 55 11.17 18.19 1.42
CA ASN A 55 11.94 17.51 0.39
C ASN A 55 12.11 16.01 0.72
N ILE A 56 12.89 15.29 -0.09
CA ILE A 56 13.12 13.85 0.07
C ILE A 56 13.68 13.43 1.45
N LYS A 57 14.27 14.39 2.19
CA LYS A 57 14.86 14.23 3.52
C LYS A 57 13.88 14.60 4.66
N GLN A 58 12.59 14.67 4.40
CA GLN A 58 11.60 14.81 5.47
C GLN A 58 11.72 13.67 6.51
N PRO A 59 11.48 13.95 7.81
CA PRO A 59 11.36 12.92 8.84
C PRO A 59 10.09 12.08 8.64
N LEU A 60 9.98 11.01 9.44
CA LEU A 60 8.68 10.40 9.70
C LEU A 60 7.90 11.26 10.68
N PHE A 61 6.59 11.32 10.51
CA PHE A 61 5.66 12.04 11.37
C PHE A 61 4.84 11.02 12.15
N LEU A 62 5.08 10.88 13.44
CA LEU A 62 4.54 9.82 14.28
C LEU A 62 3.83 10.38 15.50
N VAL A 63 2.79 9.68 15.95
CA VAL A 63 2.19 9.93 17.27
C VAL A 63 3.23 9.52 18.33
N PRO A 64 3.61 10.44 19.25
CA PRO A 64 4.74 10.22 20.16
C PRO A 64 4.70 8.89 20.92
N GLY A 65 5.82 8.16 20.85
CA GLY A 65 5.99 6.89 21.57
C GLY A 65 5.25 5.70 20.95
N THR A 66 4.60 5.87 19.80
CA THR A 66 3.84 4.81 19.11
C THR A 66 4.44 4.45 17.75
N GLU A 67 3.91 3.42 17.09
CA GLU A 67 4.26 3.07 15.70
C GLU A 67 3.30 3.71 14.68
N THR A 68 2.39 4.56 15.16
CA THR A 68 1.32 5.17 14.37
C THR A 68 1.81 6.44 13.70
N PHE A 69 1.70 6.48 12.37
CA PHE A 69 1.96 7.70 11.61
C PHE A 69 0.81 8.69 11.77
N TYR A 70 1.12 9.98 11.80
CA TYR A 70 0.10 10.99 11.59
C TYR A 70 -0.50 10.84 10.19
N THR A 71 -1.81 11.04 10.08
CA THR A 71 -2.54 11.00 8.80
C THR A 71 -2.95 12.42 8.41
N PRO A 72 -2.80 12.81 7.13
CA PRO A 72 -3.33 14.08 6.65
C PRO A 72 -4.85 14.18 6.78
N LEU A 73 -5.35 15.42 6.71
CA LEU A 73 -6.77 15.64 6.50
C LEU A 73 -7.24 14.94 5.21
N PRO A 74 -8.46 14.35 5.19
CA PRO A 74 -9.02 13.72 4.00
C PRO A 74 -8.92 14.62 2.77
N ASN A 75 -8.57 14.03 1.62
CA ASN A 75 -8.41 14.74 0.34
C ASN A 75 -7.35 15.87 0.31
N THR A 76 -6.47 15.96 1.31
CA THR A 76 -5.35 16.91 1.34
C THR A 76 -4.00 16.19 1.49
N THR A 77 -2.90 16.95 1.45
CA THR A 77 -1.58 16.46 1.88
C THR A 77 -1.10 17.21 3.12
N ASP A 78 -2.03 17.73 3.90
CA ASP A 78 -1.75 18.65 5.00
C ASP A 78 -1.97 17.92 6.33
N LEU A 79 -0.94 17.94 7.18
CA LEU A 79 -1.07 17.51 8.57
C LEU A 79 -1.50 18.73 9.39
N MET A 80 -2.52 18.56 10.24
CA MET A 80 -3.02 19.60 11.14
C MET A 80 -2.81 19.19 12.58
N PHE A 81 -2.40 20.13 13.41
CA PHE A 81 -2.11 19.95 14.82
C PHE A 81 -2.77 21.08 15.61
N HIS A 82 -3.40 20.75 16.73
CA HIS A 82 -3.89 21.74 17.68
C HIS A 82 -2.72 22.36 18.45
N SER A 83 -2.90 23.57 19.00
CA SER A 83 -1.87 24.19 19.85
C SER A 83 -1.50 23.26 21.01
N GLY A 84 -0.20 23.06 21.23
CA GLY A 84 0.34 22.13 22.23
C GLY A 84 0.31 20.64 21.83
N GLU A 85 -0.33 20.26 20.72
CA GLU A 85 -0.33 18.89 20.22
C GLU A 85 1.10 18.44 19.88
N GLN A 86 1.43 17.21 20.27
CA GLN A 86 2.80 16.69 20.17
C GLN A 86 3.02 15.88 18.89
N LEU A 87 4.21 16.04 18.31
CA LEU A 87 4.63 15.35 17.09
C LEU A 87 5.99 14.70 17.31
N GLU A 88 6.10 13.40 17.07
CA GLU A 88 7.40 12.73 17.01
C GLU A 88 7.95 12.78 15.58
N LEU A 89 9.18 13.30 15.47
CA LEU A 89 9.95 13.32 14.24
C LEU A 89 11.04 12.27 14.32
N PHE A 90 11.13 11.41 13.30
CA PHE A 90 12.15 10.36 13.24
C PHE A 90 13.02 10.42 11.98
N CYS A 91 14.33 10.30 12.18
CA CYS A 91 15.36 10.27 11.15
C CYS A 91 16.35 9.12 11.41
N THR A 92 16.42 8.13 10.49
CA THR A 92 17.32 6.97 10.62
C THR A 92 18.80 7.32 10.76
N ARG A 93 19.23 8.47 10.24
CA ARG A 93 20.63 8.94 10.28
C ARG A 93 20.78 10.29 10.99
N GLY A 94 19.79 10.65 11.81
CA GLY A 94 19.74 11.92 12.53
C GLY A 94 19.37 13.14 11.68
N PHE A 95 19.25 14.27 12.36
CA PHE A 95 18.76 15.55 11.82
C PHE A 95 19.86 16.40 11.19
N ALA A 96 19.51 17.14 10.14
CA ALA A 96 20.43 17.96 9.36
C ALA A 96 20.92 19.19 10.12
N ASN A 97 20.01 19.87 10.83
CA ASN A 97 20.34 21.04 11.64
C ASN A 97 20.88 20.59 13.01
N SER A 98 22.20 20.65 13.18
CA SER A 98 22.87 20.26 14.43
C SER A 98 22.66 21.24 15.58
N ASP A 99 22.28 22.48 15.27
CA ASP A 99 22.04 23.53 16.28
C ASP A 99 20.67 23.30 16.93
N ALA A 100 19.68 22.87 16.13
CA ALA A 100 18.36 22.51 16.63
C ALA A 100 18.34 21.13 17.31
N VAL A 101 19.06 20.15 16.74
CA VAL A 101 18.99 18.76 17.20
C VAL A 101 20.38 18.12 17.18
N PRO A 102 20.87 17.53 18.29
CA PRO A 102 22.17 16.88 18.31
C PRO A 102 22.31 15.82 17.20
N SER A 103 23.47 15.84 16.54
CA SER A 103 23.74 15.07 15.31
C SER A 103 23.42 13.58 15.31
N LYS A 104 23.48 12.92 16.48
CA LYS A 104 23.26 11.48 16.66
C LYS A 104 21.83 11.15 17.09
N THR A 105 21.02 12.15 17.42
CA THR A 105 19.63 11.98 17.83
C THR A 105 18.80 11.56 16.63
N THR A 106 18.10 10.43 16.73
CA THR A 106 17.29 9.86 15.65
C THR A 106 15.79 10.10 15.85
N SER A 107 15.36 10.45 17.06
CA SER A 107 13.98 10.79 17.39
C SER A 107 13.94 12.02 18.29
N ILE A 108 13.02 12.93 18.00
CA ILE A 108 12.65 14.05 18.87
C ILE A 108 11.13 14.14 18.96
N VAL A 109 10.64 14.68 20.07
CA VAL A 109 9.24 15.11 20.21
C VAL A 109 9.22 16.63 20.17
N THR A 110 8.31 17.17 19.37
CA THR A 110 8.01 18.60 19.29
C THR A 110 6.58 18.85 19.74
N SER A 111 6.22 20.12 19.95
CA SER A 111 4.85 20.54 20.24
C SER A 111 4.48 21.73 19.37
N CYS A 112 3.26 21.73 18.84
CA CYS A 112 2.76 22.86 18.06
C CYS A 112 2.69 24.13 18.92
N ASP A 113 3.22 25.25 18.43
CA ASP A 113 3.17 26.54 19.14
C ASP A 113 1.87 27.33 18.95
N GLY A 114 1.04 26.91 17.98
CA GLY A 114 -0.21 27.57 17.62
C GLY A 114 -0.13 28.52 16.41
N ASP A 115 1.04 28.62 15.76
CA ASP A 115 1.25 29.45 14.56
C ASP A 115 2.26 28.78 13.59
N ASP A 116 1.95 27.56 13.13
CA ASP A 116 2.78 26.74 12.21
C ASP A 116 4.22 26.42 12.68
N GLY A 117 4.57 26.76 13.93
CA GLY A 117 5.85 26.49 14.55
C GLY A 117 5.85 25.26 15.44
N PHE A 118 7.01 24.61 15.54
CA PHE A 118 7.20 23.40 16.34
C PHE A 118 8.26 23.64 17.41
N ILE A 119 7.84 23.60 18.68
CA ILE A 119 8.68 23.82 19.84
C ILE A 119 9.52 22.56 20.12
N HIS A 120 10.84 22.73 20.19
CA HIS A 120 11.79 21.71 20.64
C HIS A 120 12.81 22.36 21.59
N ASN A 121 12.99 21.80 22.79
CA ASN A 121 13.89 22.34 23.83
C ASN A 121 13.68 23.84 24.16
N GLY A 122 12.44 24.34 24.05
CA GLY A 122 12.09 25.73 24.35
C GLY A 122 12.30 26.72 23.21
N GLU A 123 12.79 26.27 22.06
CA GLU A 123 12.88 27.08 20.83
C GLU A 123 11.84 26.63 19.80
N THR A 124 11.32 27.59 19.03
CA THR A 124 10.38 27.34 17.94
C THR A 124 11.14 27.15 16.63
N TYR A 125 10.80 26.10 15.89
CA TYR A 125 11.34 25.82 14.57
C TYR A 125 10.24 25.66 13.54
N ASN A 126 10.48 26.11 12.31
CA ASN A 126 9.67 25.67 11.17
C ASN A 126 10.01 24.20 10.85
N ILE A 127 9.03 23.42 10.41
CA ILE A 127 9.23 22.00 10.09
C ILE A 127 10.34 21.75 9.05
N SER A 128 10.55 22.67 8.11
CA SER A 128 11.63 22.60 7.11
C SER A 128 13.04 22.65 7.72
N GLN A 129 13.18 23.17 8.94
CA GLN A 129 14.44 23.20 9.70
C GLN A 129 14.70 21.89 10.46
N LEU A 130 13.67 21.07 10.68
CA LEU A 130 13.73 19.78 11.38
C LEU A 130 13.80 18.60 10.40
N THR A 131 14.60 18.73 9.35
CA THR A 131 14.77 17.71 8.31
C THR A 131 15.89 16.72 8.63
N CYS A 132 15.84 15.53 8.03
CA CYS A 132 16.87 14.51 8.18
C CYS A 132 18.12 14.84 7.37
N ARG A 133 19.28 14.28 7.77
CA ARG A 133 20.53 14.38 7.00
C ARG A 133 20.43 13.71 5.62
N ALA A 134 19.72 12.59 5.60
CA ALA A 134 19.49 11.74 4.44
C ALA A 134 18.02 11.27 4.44
N PRO A 135 17.49 10.80 3.30
CA PRO A 135 16.18 10.17 3.27
C PRO A 135 16.08 9.06 4.33
N VAL A 136 14.97 9.04 5.08
CA VAL A 136 14.69 7.99 6.06
C VAL A 136 14.76 6.63 5.36
N PHE A 137 15.55 5.73 5.92
CA PHE A 137 15.82 4.41 5.34
C PHE A 137 14.78 3.39 5.80
N HIS A 138 14.24 2.62 4.86
CA HIS A 138 13.27 1.56 5.11
C HIS A 138 13.92 0.18 4.99
N VAL A 139 13.38 -0.80 5.68
CA VAL A 139 13.86 -2.19 5.70
C VAL A 139 12.73 -3.18 5.47
N ALA A 140 13.07 -4.36 4.96
CA ALA A 140 12.19 -5.52 4.88
C ALA A 140 12.72 -6.58 5.87
N VAL A 141 11.89 -7.01 6.82
CA VAL A 141 12.30 -7.86 7.93
C VAL A 141 11.39 -9.08 8.00
N ARG A 142 11.99 -10.28 7.98
CA ARG A 142 11.26 -11.54 8.23
C ARG A 142 10.73 -11.51 9.66
N THR A 143 9.43 -11.75 9.81
CA THR A 143 8.77 -11.71 11.13
C THR A 143 9.00 -12.97 11.96
N GLY A 144 9.44 -14.06 11.33
CA GLY A 144 9.40 -15.41 11.87
C GLY A 144 8.03 -16.09 11.72
N GLY A 145 6.99 -15.35 11.37
CA GLY A 145 5.66 -15.86 11.06
C GLY A 145 5.56 -16.45 9.66
N ARG A 146 4.52 -17.29 9.49
CA ARG A 146 4.16 -17.93 8.23
C ARG A 146 2.83 -17.38 7.73
N CYS A 147 2.63 -17.47 6.42
CA CYS A 147 1.38 -17.13 5.74
C CYS A 147 1.01 -18.27 4.77
N PHE A 148 0.22 -18.00 3.75
CA PHE A 148 -0.21 -18.99 2.76
C PHE A 148 0.95 -19.90 2.28
N ASN A 149 0.69 -21.20 2.23
CA ASN A 149 1.63 -22.22 1.76
C ASN A 149 3.00 -22.19 2.48
N GLU A 150 3.00 -21.96 3.80
CA GLU A 150 4.22 -21.86 4.63
C GLU A 150 5.23 -20.80 4.17
N ALA A 151 4.78 -19.84 3.35
CA ALA A 151 5.60 -18.73 2.91
C ALA A 151 5.98 -17.81 4.09
N SER A 152 7.09 -17.09 3.92
CA SER A 152 7.61 -16.17 4.93
C SER A 152 6.74 -14.91 4.99
N LEU A 153 6.27 -14.55 6.19
CA LEU A 153 5.65 -13.26 6.43
C LEU A 153 6.74 -12.21 6.67
N VAL A 154 6.85 -11.25 5.77
CA VAL A 154 7.85 -10.17 5.79
C VAL A 154 7.16 -8.85 6.05
N LYS A 155 7.62 -8.08 7.05
CA LYS A 155 7.14 -6.72 7.31
C LYS A 155 8.07 -5.69 6.67
N ILE A 156 7.50 -4.68 6.03
CA ILE A 156 8.23 -3.58 5.41
C ILE A 156 7.86 -2.29 6.14
N GLY A 157 8.87 -1.48 6.47
CA GLY A 157 8.68 -0.28 7.27
C GLY A 157 9.99 0.35 7.70
N PHE A 158 9.95 1.05 8.82
CA PHE A 158 11.09 1.76 9.38
C PHE A 158 11.48 1.17 10.73
N ASP A 159 12.74 0.75 10.82
CA ASP A 159 13.33 0.30 12.07
C ASP A 159 13.70 1.53 12.92
N MET A 160 13.08 1.61 14.10
CA MET A 160 13.27 2.69 15.07
C MET A 160 13.99 2.19 16.34
N GLY A 161 14.67 1.05 16.27
CA GLY A 161 15.32 0.39 17.40
C GLY A 161 14.35 -0.51 18.15
N SER A 162 13.71 0.00 19.20
CA SER A 162 12.75 -0.80 20.00
C SER A 162 11.36 -0.88 19.39
N ARG A 163 11.05 -0.04 18.39
CA ARG A 163 9.78 0.02 17.68
C ARG A 163 10.00 -0.22 16.18
N PHE A 164 8.97 -0.70 15.50
CA PHE A 164 8.97 -0.86 14.06
C PHE A 164 7.72 -0.22 13.44
N ALA A 165 7.90 0.93 12.78
CA ALA A 165 6.80 1.60 12.11
C ALA A 165 6.51 0.91 10.76
N LYS A 166 5.61 -0.07 10.79
CA LYS A 166 5.21 -0.92 9.66
C LYS A 166 4.32 -0.15 8.68
N ILE A 167 4.54 -0.32 7.38
CA ILE A 167 3.66 0.25 6.35
C ILE A 167 2.87 -0.80 5.55
N TYR A 168 3.45 -1.99 5.34
CA TYR A 168 2.78 -3.14 4.73
C TYR A 168 3.50 -4.44 5.07
N GLU A 169 2.86 -5.57 4.81
CA GLU A 169 3.42 -6.91 4.93
C GLU A 169 3.33 -7.64 3.60
N ALA A 170 4.28 -8.53 3.33
CA ALA A 170 4.32 -9.39 2.17
C ALA A 170 4.32 -10.86 2.62
N CYS A 171 3.47 -11.67 1.99
CA CYS A 171 3.53 -13.11 2.06
C CYS A 171 4.43 -13.61 0.91
N PHE A 172 5.70 -13.87 1.22
CA PHE A 172 6.75 -14.12 0.25
C PHE A 172 7.27 -15.56 0.35
N ASP A 173 7.13 -16.30 -0.75
CA ASP A 173 7.66 -17.64 -0.88
C ASP A 173 9.13 -17.56 -1.33
N GLU A 174 10.04 -17.90 -0.42
CA GLU A 174 11.48 -17.83 -0.68
C GLU A 174 11.96 -18.91 -1.65
N ASN A 175 11.19 -19.99 -1.86
CA ASN A 175 11.56 -21.08 -2.76
C ASN A 175 11.20 -20.75 -4.21
N SER A 176 9.95 -20.30 -4.43
CA SER A 176 9.45 -19.92 -5.76
C SER A 176 9.70 -18.44 -6.09
N MET A 177 10.32 -17.70 -5.17
CA MET A 177 10.64 -16.27 -5.29
C MET A 177 9.43 -15.41 -5.70
N GLN A 178 8.24 -15.84 -5.29
CA GLN A 178 6.95 -15.24 -5.60
C GLN A 178 6.36 -14.59 -4.35
N THR A 179 5.72 -13.43 -4.54
CA THR A 179 4.86 -12.84 -3.52
C THR A 179 3.41 -13.22 -3.79
N TYR A 180 2.82 -14.00 -2.88
CA TYR A 180 1.41 -14.43 -3.00
C TYR A 180 0.46 -13.25 -2.82
N TYR A 181 0.72 -12.41 -1.80
CA TYR A 181 0.03 -11.16 -1.57
C TYR A 181 0.86 -10.21 -0.72
N VAL A 182 0.47 -8.93 -0.75
CA VAL A 182 0.85 -7.94 0.24
C VAL A 182 -0.41 -7.38 0.91
N LYS A 183 -0.28 -7.03 2.19
CA LYS A 183 -1.35 -6.49 3.04
C LYS A 183 -0.99 -5.08 3.49
N HIS A 184 -1.88 -4.12 3.26
CA HIS A 184 -1.79 -2.76 3.80
C HIS A 184 -3.19 -2.19 4.07
N SER A 185 -3.29 -0.97 4.59
CA SER A 185 -4.58 -0.31 4.84
C SER A 185 -4.75 0.92 3.96
N LEU A 186 -5.98 1.20 3.56
CA LEU A 186 -6.38 2.46 2.93
C LEU A 186 -7.46 3.13 3.78
N SER A 187 -7.39 4.45 3.81
CA SER A 187 -8.32 5.35 4.48
C SER A 187 -8.57 6.57 3.58
N PRO A 188 -9.49 7.49 3.93
CA PRO A 188 -9.73 8.70 3.15
C PRO A 188 -8.49 9.61 3.04
N ALA A 189 -7.55 9.51 3.99
CA ALA A 189 -6.29 10.24 3.96
C ALA A 189 -5.37 9.81 2.79
N ASN A 190 -5.57 8.63 2.20
CA ASN A 190 -4.75 8.09 1.11
C ASN A 190 -5.14 8.63 -0.28
N ALA A 191 -6.22 9.41 -0.41
CA ALA A 191 -6.68 9.96 -1.69
C ALA A 191 -5.63 10.84 -2.38
N LYS A 192 -4.97 11.69 -1.59
CA LYS A 192 -3.87 12.53 -2.04
C LYS A 192 -2.56 12.04 -1.44
N HIS A 193 -1.48 12.32 -2.15
CA HIS A 193 -0.16 11.85 -1.79
C HIS A 193 0.88 12.81 -2.33
N GLN A 194 2.05 12.82 -1.69
CA GLN A 194 3.16 13.67 -2.10
C GLN A 194 3.64 13.28 -3.49
N SER A 195 3.81 14.27 -4.37
CA SER A 195 4.39 14.05 -5.69
C SER A 195 5.91 13.86 -5.56
N THR A 196 6.40 12.68 -5.92
CA THR A 196 7.84 12.39 -5.95
C THR A 196 8.33 12.32 -7.40
N LYS A 197 9.17 13.29 -7.78
CA LYS A 197 9.61 13.52 -9.18
C LYS A 197 10.43 12.39 -9.79
N ARG A 198 11.14 11.59 -8.97
CA ARG A 198 11.95 10.46 -9.45
C ARG A 198 11.76 9.24 -8.55
N PRO A 199 11.35 8.08 -9.10
CA PRO A 199 11.30 6.84 -8.33
C PRO A 199 12.71 6.39 -7.94
N PRO A 200 12.91 5.81 -6.75
CA PRO A 200 14.19 5.21 -6.38
C PRO A 200 14.44 3.91 -7.16
N SER A 201 15.68 3.41 -7.05
CA SER A 201 15.99 2.05 -7.50
C SER A 201 15.34 1.01 -6.61
N PHE A 202 15.00 -0.15 -7.18
CA PHE A 202 14.47 -1.27 -6.42
C PHE A 202 15.55 -1.97 -5.59
N ILE A 203 15.17 -2.45 -4.41
CA ILE A 203 16.04 -3.18 -3.47
C ILE A 203 15.61 -4.65 -3.47
N GLN A 204 16.54 -5.58 -3.66
CA GLN A 204 16.26 -7.02 -3.57
C GLN A 204 16.55 -7.61 -2.18
N GLY A 205 17.47 -7.01 -1.41
CA GLY A 205 17.92 -7.60 -0.15
C GLY A 205 18.56 -8.97 -0.34
N ASP A 206 18.43 -9.83 0.66
CA ASP A 206 18.84 -11.23 0.65
C ASP A 206 17.74 -12.19 0.16
N PHE A 207 16.56 -11.67 -0.22
CA PHE A 207 15.39 -12.45 -0.63
C PHE A 207 15.52 -13.14 -2.00
N TYR A 208 16.49 -12.73 -2.81
CA TYR A 208 16.73 -13.28 -4.15
C TYR A 208 18.21 -13.68 -4.28
N PRO A 209 18.66 -14.71 -3.54
CA PRO A 209 20.06 -15.12 -3.56
C PRO A 209 20.46 -15.55 -4.98
N SER A 210 21.70 -15.26 -5.37
CA SER A 210 22.27 -15.63 -6.68
C SER A 210 21.61 -14.96 -7.91
N LEU A 211 20.56 -14.15 -7.73
CA LEU A 211 19.91 -13.41 -8.81
C LEU A 211 20.30 -11.93 -8.83
N ARG A 212 20.24 -11.36 -10.02
CA ARG A 212 20.34 -9.91 -10.24
C ARG A 212 19.00 -9.41 -10.74
N MET A 213 18.05 -9.19 -9.84
CA MET A 213 16.64 -8.92 -10.16
C MET A 213 16.47 -7.78 -11.17
N THR A 214 17.19 -6.66 -10.99
CA THR A 214 17.15 -5.53 -11.92
C THR A 214 17.51 -5.91 -13.36
N LYS A 215 18.42 -6.88 -13.55
CA LYS A 215 18.83 -7.34 -14.88
C LYS A 215 17.73 -8.16 -15.55
N LEU A 216 17.00 -8.98 -14.80
CA LEU A 216 15.96 -9.87 -15.33
C LEU A 216 14.81 -9.09 -15.97
N TYR A 217 14.49 -7.91 -15.43
CA TYR A 217 13.47 -7.02 -16.00
C TYR A 217 13.94 -6.22 -17.23
N ASN A 218 15.16 -6.43 -17.72
CA ASN A 218 15.59 -5.90 -19.00
C ASN A 218 14.98 -6.71 -20.15
N ILE A 219 14.46 -6.04 -21.19
CA ILE A 219 13.78 -6.71 -22.31
C ILE A 219 14.67 -7.72 -23.05
N GLU A 220 15.98 -7.50 -23.14
CA GLU A 220 16.91 -8.44 -23.77
C GLU A 220 17.09 -9.70 -22.91
N SER A 221 17.08 -9.56 -21.58
CA SER A 221 17.07 -10.72 -20.67
C SER A 221 15.76 -11.49 -20.79
N GLN A 222 14.62 -10.80 -20.89
CA GLN A 222 13.32 -11.43 -21.11
C GLN A 222 13.28 -12.18 -22.45
N ARG A 223 13.77 -11.58 -23.54
CA ARG A 223 13.84 -12.22 -24.85
C ARG A 223 14.60 -13.55 -24.81
N LYS A 224 15.76 -13.56 -24.16
CA LYS A 224 16.56 -14.78 -23.97
C LYS A 224 15.86 -15.85 -23.14
N THR A 225 15.15 -15.45 -22.07
CA THR A 225 14.37 -16.39 -21.27
C THR A 225 13.20 -16.95 -22.08
N PHE A 226 12.44 -16.10 -22.76
CA PHE A 226 11.30 -16.49 -23.58
C PHE A 226 11.71 -17.39 -24.75
N GLU A 227 12.82 -17.10 -25.43
CA GLU A 227 13.36 -17.94 -26.50
C GLU A 227 13.64 -19.36 -26.01
N LYS A 228 14.21 -19.51 -24.81
CA LYS A 228 14.46 -20.82 -24.21
C LYS A 228 13.18 -21.56 -23.84
N ILE A 229 12.21 -20.86 -23.25
CA ILE A 229 10.93 -21.47 -22.85
C ILE A 229 10.11 -21.87 -24.08
N LEU A 230 10.04 -21.01 -25.09
CA LEU A 230 9.16 -21.15 -26.25
C LEU A 230 9.85 -21.82 -27.46
N GLY A 231 11.11 -22.22 -27.30
CA GLY A 231 11.90 -22.93 -28.32
C GLY A 231 12.23 -22.13 -29.58
N SER A 232 11.99 -20.81 -29.61
CA SER A 232 12.17 -19.99 -30.81
C SER A 232 12.36 -18.50 -30.52
N SER A 233 13.43 -17.92 -31.08
CA SER A 233 13.69 -16.48 -31.02
C SER A 233 12.60 -15.68 -31.74
N ALA A 234 12.15 -16.17 -32.90
CA ALA A 234 11.06 -15.53 -33.66
C ALA A 234 9.74 -15.52 -32.86
N ARG A 235 9.48 -16.58 -32.09
CA ARG A 235 8.28 -16.65 -31.21
C ARG A 235 8.38 -15.66 -30.05
N ALA A 236 9.54 -15.57 -29.40
CA ALA A 236 9.77 -14.58 -28.35
C ALA A 236 9.62 -13.14 -28.86
N ASP A 237 10.15 -12.86 -30.06
CA ASP A 237 10.10 -11.55 -30.71
C ASP A 237 8.69 -11.13 -31.13
N ALA A 238 7.83 -12.09 -31.46
CA ALA A 238 6.42 -11.83 -31.76
C ALA A 238 5.61 -11.40 -30.51
N LEU A 239 6.06 -11.78 -29.32
CA LEU A 239 5.40 -11.48 -28.04
C LEU A 239 5.99 -10.23 -27.37
N LEU A 240 7.29 -10.00 -27.50
CA LEU A 240 8.01 -8.93 -26.81
C LEU A 240 8.33 -7.74 -27.73
N ASN A 241 7.78 -6.57 -27.40
CA ASN A 241 8.00 -5.31 -28.10
C ASN A 241 7.95 -4.10 -27.17
N SER A 242 9.12 -3.52 -26.87
CA SER A 242 9.23 -2.34 -26.00
C SER A 242 8.50 -1.10 -26.54
N LYS A 243 8.40 -0.94 -27.86
CA LYS A 243 7.71 0.21 -28.47
C LYS A 243 6.19 0.15 -28.32
N GLN A 244 5.65 -1.02 -28.00
CA GLN A 244 4.22 -1.27 -27.84
C GLN A 244 3.83 -1.57 -26.39
N ASP A 245 4.75 -1.38 -25.43
CA ASP A 245 4.58 -1.75 -24.02
C ASP A 245 4.38 -3.26 -23.79
N MET A 246 4.90 -4.09 -24.69
CA MET A 246 4.81 -5.55 -24.62
C MET A 246 6.11 -6.10 -24.01
N PHE A 247 6.24 -5.96 -22.70
CA PHE A 247 7.33 -6.54 -21.91
C PHE A 247 6.88 -6.67 -20.46
N LEU A 248 7.58 -7.50 -19.68
CA LEU A 248 7.30 -7.66 -18.26
C LEU A 248 7.95 -6.51 -17.49
N ALA A 249 7.12 -5.72 -16.82
CA ALA A 249 7.51 -4.67 -15.91
C ALA A 249 7.45 -5.14 -14.45
N ARG A 250 8.04 -4.31 -13.59
CA ARG A 250 7.98 -4.44 -12.14
C ARG A 250 6.61 -3.96 -11.63
N GLY A 251 5.59 -4.82 -11.75
CA GLY A 251 4.23 -4.54 -11.28
C GLY A 251 4.16 -4.55 -9.76
N HIS A 252 3.95 -3.38 -9.16
CA HIS A 252 3.83 -3.26 -7.70
C HIS A 252 2.56 -3.96 -7.19
N LEU A 253 2.65 -4.56 -6.01
CA LEU A 253 1.48 -5.09 -5.30
C LEU A 253 0.90 -4.05 -4.32
N ALA A 254 1.74 -3.48 -3.46
CA ALA A 254 1.41 -2.28 -2.70
C ALA A 254 1.85 -1.09 -3.56
N ALA A 255 0.89 -0.41 -4.17
CA ALA A 255 1.18 0.62 -5.15
C ALA A 255 1.86 1.80 -4.47
N LYS A 256 2.84 2.41 -5.14
CA LYS A 256 3.47 3.64 -4.65
C LYS A 256 2.42 4.70 -4.28
N ALA A 257 1.40 4.86 -5.12
CA ALA A 257 0.39 5.90 -4.94
C ALA A 257 -0.63 5.60 -3.83
N ASP A 258 -0.58 4.42 -3.20
CA ASP A 258 -1.39 4.07 -2.03
C ASP A 258 -0.83 4.73 -0.75
N PHE A 259 0.40 5.23 -0.80
CA PHE A 259 1.07 5.84 0.34
C PHE A 259 1.23 7.37 0.20
N VAL A 260 0.78 8.09 1.23
CA VAL A 260 0.78 9.56 1.28
C VAL A 260 2.21 10.12 1.26
N PHE A 261 3.04 9.67 2.20
CA PHE A 261 4.36 10.26 2.46
C PHE A 261 5.41 9.75 1.48
N GLY A 262 6.28 10.64 1.00
CA GLY A 262 7.38 10.27 0.10
C GLY A 262 8.33 9.22 0.69
N ALA A 263 8.48 9.17 2.03
CA ALA A 263 9.23 8.10 2.69
C ALA A 263 8.56 6.72 2.53
N HIS A 264 7.23 6.66 2.71
CA HIS A 264 6.46 5.43 2.59
C HIS A 264 6.41 4.96 1.12
N GLN A 265 6.27 5.91 0.18
CA GLN A 265 6.36 5.64 -1.25
C GLN A 265 7.69 4.99 -1.65
N ARG A 266 8.83 5.42 -1.08
CA ARG A 266 10.12 4.78 -1.38
C ARG A 266 10.17 3.34 -0.88
N ALA A 267 9.55 3.08 0.26
CA ALA A 267 9.50 1.75 0.86
C ALA A 267 8.63 0.75 0.07
N THR A 268 7.92 1.16 -0.99
CA THR A 268 7.26 0.22 -1.92
C THR A 268 8.24 -0.38 -2.95
N PHE A 269 9.46 0.13 -3.07
CA PHE A 269 10.44 -0.27 -4.09
C PHE A 269 11.30 -1.46 -3.65
N TRP A 270 10.73 -2.43 -2.93
CA TRP A 270 11.36 -3.72 -2.69
C TRP A 270 10.91 -4.73 -3.74
N PHE A 271 11.80 -5.58 -4.26
CA PHE A 271 11.41 -6.60 -5.25
C PHE A 271 10.38 -7.60 -4.70
N ILE A 272 10.37 -7.86 -3.40
CA ILE A 272 9.32 -8.66 -2.73
C ILE A 272 7.93 -8.01 -2.76
N ASN A 273 7.81 -6.74 -3.15
CA ASN A 273 6.54 -6.04 -3.36
C ASN A 273 6.15 -5.99 -4.85
N VAL A 274 6.71 -6.89 -5.66
CA VAL A 274 6.60 -6.85 -7.12
C VAL A 274 6.39 -8.24 -7.67
N ALA A 275 5.62 -8.35 -8.75
CA ALA A 275 5.59 -9.52 -9.60
C ALA A 275 5.76 -9.11 -11.08
N PRO A 276 6.13 -10.04 -11.99
CA PRO A 276 6.25 -9.74 -13.42
C PRO A 276 4.88 -9.43 -14.04
N GLN A 277 4.67 -8.19 -14.44
CA GLN A 277 3.40 -7.73 -15.01
C GLN A 277 3.61 -7.24 -16.44
N TRP A 278 2.77 -7.62 -17.38
CA TRP A 278 2.81 -7.03 -18.71
C TRP A 278 2.60 -5.52 -18.64
N GLN A 279 3.54 -4.74 -19.18
CA GLN A 279 3.55 -3.28 -19.03
C GLN A 279 2.27 -2.65 -19.60
N LYS A 280 1.71 -3.19 -20.69
CA LYS A 280 0.44 -2.73 -21.25
C LYS A 280 -0.72 -2.86 -20.28
N PHE A 281 -0.78 -3.94 -19.50
CA PHE A 281 -1.76 -4.15 -18.44
C PHE A 281 -1.49 -3.23 -17.24
N ASN A 282 -0.24 -3.22 -16.75
CA ASN A 282 0.21 -2.38 -15.63
C ASN A 282 -0.18 -0.90 -15.82
N ALA A 283 0.13 -0.33 -17.00
CA ALA A 283 -0.11 1.06 -17.32
C ALA A 283 -1.54 1.37 -17.84
N PHE A 284 -2.45 0.40 -17.79
CA PHE A 284 -3.81 0.56 -18.28
C PHE A 284 -4.85 0.17 -17.23
N ASN A 285 -5.47 -1.01 -17.29
CA ASN A 285 -6.56 -1.33 -16.37
C ASN A 285 -6.07 -1.49 -14.92
N TRP A 286 -4.84 -1.96 -14.71
CA TRP A 286 -4.30 -2.07 -13.34
C TRP A 286 -4.15 -0.69 -12.67
N GLN A 287 -3.56 0.28 -13.36
CA GLN A 287 -3.48 1.66 -12.87
C GLN A 287 -4.87 2.27 -12.58
N ARG A 288 -5.88 1.94 -13.41
CA ARG A 288 -7.26 2.40 -13.18
C ARG A 288 -7.89 1.77 -11.94
N ILE A 289 -7.64 0.49 -11.70
CA ILE A 289 -8.04 -0.19 -10.45
C ILE A 289 -7.39 0.52 -9.26
N GLU A 290 -6.07 0.70 -9.26
CA GLU A 290 -5.35 1.37 -8.16
C GLU A 290 -5.88 2.79 -7.89
N THR A 291 -6.16 3.56 -8.94
CA THR A 291 -6.69 4.93 -8.79
C THR A 291 -8.14 4.91 -8.30
N GLY A 292 -9.00 4.12 -8.94
CA GLY A 292 -10.43 4.06 -8.64
C GLY A 292 -10.72 3.56 -7.23
N VAL A 293 -9.94 2.60 -6.73
CA VAL A 293 -10.04 2.12 -5.34
C VAL A 293 -9.83 3.25 -4.33
N LYS A 294 -8.77 4.05 -4.48
CA LYS A 294 -8.49 5.16 -3.56
C LYS A 294 -9.60 6.21 -3.60
N ASP A 295 -10.06 6.54 -4.80
CA ASP A 295 -11.17 7.49 -4.96
C ASP A 295 -12.46 6.95 -4.34
N PHE A 296 -12.73 5.64 -4.43
CA PHE A 296 -13.89 5.01 -3.81
C PHE A 296 -13.80 5.02 -2.28
N VAL A 297 -12.66 4.60 -1.72
CA VAL A 297 -12.41 4.59 -0.27
C VAL A 297 -12.61 5.99 0.32
N ALA A 298 -12.04 7.01 -0.32
CA ALA A 298 -12.13 8.38 0.19
C ALA A 298 -13.50 9.02 0.03
N ARG A 299 -14.23 8.75 -1.07
CA ARG A 299 -15.58 9.30 -1.27
C ARG A 299 -16.62 8.71 -0.30
N ASN A 300 -16.39 7.49 0.18
CA ASN A 300 -17.31 6.78 1.06
C ASN A 300 -16.84 6.74 2.52
N ASP A 301 -15.79 7.50 2.87
CA ASP A 301 -15.23 7.56 4.23
C ASP A 301 -14.85 6.19 4.83
N LEU A 302 -14.30 5.29 3.99
CA LEU A 302 -14.04 3.91 4.38
C LEU A 302 -12.63 3.74 4.94
N ASN A 303 -12.50 2.83 5.90
CA ASN A 303 -11.21 2.27 6.31
C ASN A 303 -11.17 0.80 5.90
N VAL A 304 -10.32 0.46 4.94
CA VAL A 304 -10.28 -0.89 4.36
C VAL A 304 -8.91 -1.53 4.52
N THR A 305 -8.91 -2.81 4.87
CA THR A 305 -7.76 -3.68 4.71
C THR A 305 -7.66 -4.08 3.25
N VAL A 306 -6.50 -3.87 2.63
CA VAL A 306 -6.24 -4.18 1.23
C VAL A 306 -5.25 -5.33 1.11
N TYR A 307 -5.64 -6.34 0.34
CA TYR A 307 -4.74 -7.40 -0.10
C TYR A 307 -4.54 -7.27 -1.61
N THR A 308 -3.30 -7.09 -2.06
CA THR A 308 -2.96 -7.18 -3.48
C THR A 308 -2.07 -8.38 -3.71
N GLY A 309 -2.40 -9.25 -4.64
CA GLY A 309 -1.62 -10.46 -4.88
C GLY A 309 -1.68 -10.96 -6.30
N THR A 310 -1.11 -12.14 -6.49
CA THR A 310 -1.02 -12.82 -7.78
C THR A 310 -1.53 -14.25 -7.68
N TYR A 311 -2.06 -14.81 -8.77
CA TYR A 311 -2.55 -16.20 -8.79
C TYR A 311 -2.26 -16.88 -10.14
N GLY A 312 -1.93 -18.18 -10.07
CA GLY A 312 -1.56 -19.03 -11.21
C GLY A 312 -0.25 -18.64 -11.88
N ILE A 313 0.21 -19.46 -12.83
CA ILE A 313 1.37 -19.18 -13.70
C ILE A 313 0.87 -18.99 -15.14
N LEU A 314 1.22 -17.87 -15.77
CA LEU A 314 0.91 -17.58 -17.17
C LEU A 314 1.46 -18.68 -18.07
N GLU A 315 0.67 -19.13 -19.03
CA GLU A 315 1.10 -20.05 -20.07
C GLU A 315 0.96 -19.39 -21.43
N LEU A 316 1.93 -19.60 -22.32
CA LEU A 316 1.87 -19.14 -23.71
C LEU A 316 2.27 -20.28 -24.64
N ALA A 317 1.63 -20.35 -25.81
CA ALA A 317 1.97 -21.33 -26.83
C ALA A 317 3.41 -21.13 -27.34
N ASP A 318 4.19 -22.21 -27.38
CA ASP A 318 5.52 -22.25 -27.97
C ASP A 318 5.46 -22.30 -29.52
N ALA A 319 6.61 -22.55 -30.15
CA ALA A 319 6.71 -22.62 -31.61
C ALA A 319 5.92 -23.79 -32.24
N ASN A 320 5.58 -24.83 -31.47
CA ASN A 320 4.80 -25.99 -31.90
C ASN A 320 3.30 -25.84 -31.59
N GLY A 321 2.94 -24.84 -30.79
CA GLY A 321 1.57 -24.62 -30.33
C GLY A 321 1.29 -25.19 -28.94
N ASP A 322 2.28 -25.80 -28.28
CA ASP A 322 2.11 -26.37 -26.94
C ASP A 322 2.23 -25.27 -25.88
N MET A 323 1.33 -25.28 -24.89
CA MET A 323 1.30 -24.27 -23.84
C MET A 323 2.44 -24.48 -22.85
N GLN A 324 3.30 -23.47 -22.70
CA GLN A 324 4.45 -23.50 -21.79
C GLN A 324 4.28 -22.49 -20.64
N PRO A 325 4.58 -22.88 -19.38
CA PRO A 325 4.56 -21.96 -18.26
C PRO A 325 5.68 -20.91 -18.38
N ILE A 326 5.33 -19.65 -18.15
CA ILE A 326 6.22 -18.52 -18.35
C ILE A 326 6.86 -18.09 -17.03
N TYR A 327 8.17 -17.93 -17.08
CA TYR A 327 8.98 -17.44 -15.98
C TYR A 327 9.80 -16.23 -16.44
N LEU A 328 10.01 -15.28 -15.55
CA LEU A 328 10.94 -14.17 -15.77
C LEU A 328 12.39 -14.67 -15.85
N ASP A 329 12.66 -15.77 -15.15
CA ASP A 329 13.97 -16.39 -15.08
C ASP A 329 13.84 -17.91 -14.90
N ILE A 330 14.74 -18.64 -15.57
CA ILE A 330 14.83 -20.09 -15.54
C ILE A 330 16.24 -20.51 -15.13
N ASP A 331 16.31 -21.53 -14.31
CA ASP A 331 17.52 -22.28 -14.00
C ASP A 331 17.65 -23.44 -15.00
N PRO A 332 18.78 -23.58 -15.71
CA PRO A 332 18.96 -24.65 -16.69
C PRO A 332 18.80 -26.06 -16.09
N ASP A 333 19.14 -26.24 -14.82
CA ASP A 333 19.16 -27.54 -14.15
C ASP A 333 17.89 -27.78 -13.33
N ASN A 334 17.24 -26.72 -12.86
CA ASN A 334 16.13 -26.80 -11.89
C ASN A 334 14.79 -26.23 -12.38
N GLY A 335 14.71 -25.73 -13.62
CA GLY A 335 13.48 -25.20 -14.21
C GLY A 335 13.17 -23.75 -13.81
N GLY A 336 11.89 -23.36 -13.88
CA GLY A 336 11.47 -21.97 -13.65
C GLY A 336 11.69 -21.49 -12.22
N ARG A 337 12.26 -20.28 -12.05
CA ARG A 337 12.55 -19.70 -10.72
C ARG A 337 11.63 -18.56 -10.31
N ILE A 338 11.26 -17.67 -11.24
CA ILE A 338 10.37 -16.53 -10.94
C ILE A 338 9.15 -16.61 -11.85
N PRO A 339 7.98 -17.07 -11.36
CA PRO A 339 6.80 -17.23 -12.19
C PRO A 339 6.24 -15.89 -12.66
N VAL A 340 5.76 -15.85 -13.89
CA VAL A 340 4.89 -14.77 -14.38
C VAL A 340 3.46 -15.16 -14.06
N PRO A 341 2.70 -14.39 -13.27
CA PRO A 341 1.38 -14.82 -12.82
C PRO A 341 0.31 -14.78 -13.92
N LYS A 342 -0.73 -15.64 -13.84
CA LYS A 342 -1.92 -15.56 -14.72
C LYS A 342 -2.70 -14.28 -14.49
N VAL A 343 -2.92 -13.94 -13.22
CA VAL A 343 -3.72 -12.78 -12.82
C VAL A 343 -3.11 -12.03 -11.65
N TYR A 344 -3.46 -10.76 -11.57
CA TYR A 344 -3.34 -9.95 -10.35
C TYR A 344 -4.73 -9.77 -9.77
N TYR A 345 -4.81 -9.73 -8.44
CA TYR A 345 -6.05 -9.41 -7.73
C TYR A 345 -5.80 -8.34 -6.67
N LYS A 346 -6.83 -7.54 -6.39
CA LYS A 346 -6.87 -6.59 -5.28
C LYS A 346 -8.18 -6.78 -4.53
N VAL A 347 -8.10 -7.22 -3.27
CA VAL A 347 -9.22 -7.34 -2.35
C VAL A 347 -9.31 -6.10 -1.49
N LEU A 348 -10.50 -5.53 -1.40
CA LEU A 348 -10.86 -4.55 -0.37
C LEU A 348 -11.73 -5.24 0.67
N HIS A 349 -11.36 -5.12 1.93
CA HIS A 349 -12.12 -5.64 3.04
C HIS A 349 -12.43 -4.50 4.03
N ASP A 350 -13.70 -4.12 4.08
CA ASP A 350 -14.25 -3.22 5.09
C ASP A 350 -14.71 -4.06 6.30
N GLU A 351 -13.81 -4.16 7.28
CA GLU A 351 -14.03 -4.92 8.51
C GLU A 351 -15.20 -4.37 9.34
N GLN A 352 -15.51 -3.06 9.24
CA GLN A 352 -16.56 -2.44 10.05
C GLN A 352 -17.96 -2.82 9.56
N ASN A 353 -18.12 -2.91 8.24
CA ASN A 353 -19.41 -3.22 7.61
C ASN A 353 -19.55 -4.70 7.21
N ASP A 354 -18.51 -5.49 7.43
CA ASP A 354 -18.37 -6.89 7.00
C ASP A 354 -18.66 -7.03 5.50
N ALA A 355 -17.96 -6.20 4.72
CA ALA A 355 -18.14 -6.09 3.28
C ALA A 355 -16.80 -6.22 2.55
N GLY A 356 -16.80 -6.83 1.37
CA GLY A 356 -15.60 -6.94 0.56
C GLY A 356 -15.85 -7.14 -0.92
N ILE A 357 -14.81 -6.90 -1.71
CA ILE A 357 -14.82 -7.07 -3.16
C ILE A 357 -13.43 -7.47 -3.63
N VAL A 358 -13.35 -8.35 -4.62
CA VAL A 358 -12.10 -8.66 -5.33
C VAL A 358 -12.15 -8.03 -6.71
N LEU A 359 -11.10 -7.33 -7.09
CA LEU A 359 -10.90 -6.81 -8.44
C LEU A 359 -9.78 -7.61 -9.09
N ILE A 360 -10.03 -8.21 -10.25
CA ILE A 360 -9.09 -9.09 -10.93
C ILE A 360 -8.69 -8.48 -12.27
N GLY A 361 -7.40 -8.54 -12.58
CA GLY A 361 -6.85 -8.19 -13.88
C GLY A 361 -6.02 -9.33 -14.45
N VAL A 362 -6.31 -9.70 -15.70
CA VAL A 362 -5.63 -10.77 -16.43
C VAL A 362 -4.29 -10.28 -16.97
N ASN A 363 -3.22 -10.96 -16.56
CA ASN A 363 -1.85 -10.66 -16.95
C ASN A 363 -1.44 -11.41 -18.22
N ASN A 364 -2.31 -11.37 -19.24
CA ASN A 364 -2.05 -11.94 -20.55
C ASN A 364 -2.61 -11.05 -21.66
N PRO A 365 -1.80 -10.16 -22.25
CA PRO A 365 -2.25 -9.28 -23.33
C PRO A 365 -2.41 -10.01 -24.67
N HIS A 366 -2.05 -11.29 -24.74
CA HIS A 366 -2.10 -12.13 -25.94
C HIS A 366 -3.26 -13.12 -25.93
N ALA A 367 -4.04 -13.17 -24.85
CA ALA A 367 -5.17 -14.08 -24.72
C ALA A 367 -6.27 -13.78 -25.75
N THR A 368 -7.00 -14.81 -26.13
CA THR A 368 -8.28 -14.74 -26.83
C THR A 368 -9.43 -14.68 -25.82
N MET A 369 -10.61 -14.24 -26.26
CA MET A 369 -11.77 -14.20 -25.37
C MET A 369 -12.21 -15.58 -24.88
N ASP A 370 -12.01 -16.64 -25.68
CA ASP A 370 -12.33 -18.00 -25.27
C ASP A 370 -11.36 -18.49 -24.19
N GLU A 371 -10.05 -18.23 -24.36
CA GLU A 371 -9.08 -18.52 -23.30
C GLU A 371 -9.38 -17.78 -22.01
N ILE A 372 -9.81 -16.50 -22.08
CA ILE A 372 -10.24 -15.73 -20.90
C ILE A 372 -11.35 -16.48 -20.13
N LYS A 373 -12.41 -16.89 -20.84
CA LYS A 373 -13.56 -17.57 -20.24
C LYS A 373 -13.18 -18.92 -19.62
N ASP A 374 -12.33 -19.68 -20.32
CA ASP A 374 -12.01 -21.05 -19.92
C ASP A 374 -10.96 -21.13 -18.80
N ASN A 375 -10.01 -20.18 -18.75
CA ASN A 375 -8.81 -20.33 -17.93
C ASN A 375 -8.54 -19.19 -16.95
N TYR A 376 -9.27 -18.07 -17.03
CA TYR A 376 -8.99 -16.87 -16.23
C TYR A 376 -10.17 -16.39 -15.37
N MET A 377 -11.32 -17.07 -15.41
CA MET A 377 -12.49 -16.77 -14.59
C MET A 377 -12.47 -17.60 -13.30
N PHE A 378 -12.30 -16.96 -12.14
CA PHE A 378 -12.17 -17.62 -10.84
C PHE A 378 -13.38 -17.44 -9.92
N CYS A 379 -14.47 -16.86 -10.44
CA CYS A 379 -15.72 -16.56 -9.74
C CYS A 379 -16.79 -16.17 -10.76
N GLU A 380 -18.03 -15.96 -10.31
CA GLU A 380 -19.02 -15.21 -11.09
C GLU A 380 -18.62 -13.73 -11.18
N ASP A 381 -18.62 -13.17 -12.40
CA ASP A 381 -18.27 -11.76 -12.59
C ASP A 381 -19.38 -10.83 -12.08
N VAL A 382 -19.11 -10.15 -10.97
CA VAL A 382 -20.01 -9.17 -10.34
C VAL A 382 -19.68 -7.72 -10.69
N ALA A 383 -18.83 -7.47 -11.69
CA ALA A 383 -18.38 -6.12 -12.04
C ALA A 383 -19.51 -5.18 -12.50
N ASP A 384 -20.66 -5.70 -12.95
CA ASP A 384 -21.82 -4.86 -13.27
C ASP A 384 -22.47 -4.24 -12.02
N LYS A 385 -22.16 -4.75 -10.82
CA LYS A 385 -22.63 -4.21 -9.54
C LYS A 385 -21.79 -3.03 -9.06
N ILE A 386 -20.64 -2.75 -9.68
CA ILE A 386 -19.76 -1.65 -9.29
C ILE A 386 -19.77 -0.52 -10.35
N SER A 387 -20.22 0.66 -9.94
CA SER A 387 -20.33 1.84 -10.82
C SER A 387 -19.22 2.88 -10.61
N TRP A 388 -18.48 2.76 -9.50
CA TRP A 388 -17.44 3.72 -9.13
C TRP A 388 -16.11 3.51 -9.86
N LEU A 389 -15.89 2.35 -10.48
CA LEU A 389 -14.64 2.02 -11.17
C LEU A 389 -14.75 2.28 -12.67
N LYS A 390 -13.93 3.21 -13.17
CA LYS A 390 -13.81 3.50 -14.60
C LYS A 390 -12.70 2.67 -15.22
N TRP A 391 -13.05 1.63 -15.96
CA TRP A 391 -12.14 0.69 -16.63
C TRP A 391 -12.69 0.23 -17.97
N LYS A 392 -11.85 -0.40 -18.81
CA LYS A 392 -12.29 -1.07 -20.04
C LYS A 392 -12.12 -2.58 -19.86
N ARG A 393 -13.12 -3.21 -19.23
CA ARG A 393 -13.09 -4.61 -18.77
C ARG A 393 -12.68 -5.60 -19.85
N ASP A 394 -13.19 -5.42 -21.06
CA ASP A 394 -13.01 -6.30 -22.21
C ASP A 394 -11.74 -6.02 -23.04
N PHE A 395 -10.97 -4.97 -22.71
CA PHE A 395 -9.75 -4.63 -23.44
C PHE A 395 -8.57 -5.52 -23.02
N ILE A 396 -8.47 -6.70 -23.63
CA ILE A 396 -7.46 -7.72 -23.32
C ILE A 396 -6.01 -7.20 -23.36
N PRO A 397 -5.54 -6.43 -24.36
CA PRO A 397 -4.15 -5.96 -24.37
C PRO A 397 -3.79 -5.10 -23.14
N GLY A 398 -4.76 -4.38 -22.58
CA GLY A 398 -4.60 -3.60 -21.35
C GLY A 398 -5.00 -4.34 -20.08
N GLY A 399 -5.15 -5.66 -20.17
CA GLY A 399 -5.56 -6.59 -19.12
C GLY A 399 -7.08 -6.68 -19.01
N TYR A 400 -7.66 -7.78 -19.49
CA TYR A 400 -9.07 -8.08 -19.23
C TYR A 400 -9.32 -8.03 -17.72
N SER A 401 -10.40 -7.38 -17.27
CA SER A 401 -10.63 -7.15 -15.84
C SER A 401 -12.08 -7.38 -15.46
N TYR A 402 -12.28 -7.91 -14.26
CA TYR A 402 -13.59 -8.26 -13.71
C TYR A 402 -13.58 -8.18 -12.18
N ALA A 403 -14.71 -8.45 -11.53
CA ALA A 403 -14.81 -8.43 -10.06
C ALA A 403 -15.45 -9.71 -9.52
N CYS A 404 -15.07 -10.11 -8.31
CA CYS A 404 -15.61 -11.28 -7.61
C CYS A 404 -16.14 -10.93 -6.22
N ASP A 405 -17.07 -11.76 -5.75
CA ASP A 405 -17.26 -11.98 -4.32
C ASP A 405 -15.97 -12.52 -3.67
N VAL A 406 -15.67 -12.08 -2.44
CA VAL A 406 -14.45 -12.47 -1.73
C VAL A 406 -14.45 -13.94 -1.37
N ASN A 407 -15.60 -14.50 -0.98
CA ASN A 407 -15.70 -15.89 -0.53
C ASN A 407 -15.54 -16.85 -1.71
N GLU A 408 -16.16 -16.55 -2.86
CA GLU A 408 -16.00 -17.35 -4.08
C GLU A 408 -14.54 -17.37 -4.54
N PHE A 409 -13.91 -16.21 -4.61
CA PHE A 409 -12.50 -16.12 -4.99
C PHE A 409 -11.58 -16.86 -4.01
N ASN A 410 -11.83 -16.73 -2.69
CA ASN A 410 -11.00 -17.39 -1.70
C ASN A 410 -11.22 -18.91 -1.68
N ALA A 411 -12.40 -19.41 -2.03
CA ALA A 411 -12.66 -20.85 -2.17
C ALA A 411 -11.81 -21.50 -3.29
N VAL A 412 -11.46 -20.74 -4.33
CA VAL A 412 -10.57 -21.19 -5.42
C VAL A 412 -9.11 -21.05 -5.04
N THR A 413 -8.72 -19.92 -4.46
CA THR A 413 -7.30 -19.59 -4.26
C THR A 413 -6.74 -20.06 -2.92
N ASN A 414 -7.56 -20.05 -1.86
CA ASN A 414 -7.17 -20.24 -0.45
C ASN A 414 -6.05 -19.29 0.02
N HIS A 415 -5.76 -18.21 -0.72
CA HIS A 415 -4.61 -17.35 -0.47
C HIS A 415 -4.78 -16.51 0.80
N LEU A 416 -6.01 -16.09 1.10
CA LEU A 416 -6.26 -15.04 2.07
C LEU A 416 -6.88 -15.61 3.35
N PRO A 417 -6.46 -15.13 4.53
CA PRO A 417 -7.08 -15.51 5.80
C PRO A 417 -8.38 -14.71 6.02
N LEU A 418 -9.27 -14.71 5.03
CA LEU A 418 -10.58 -14.04 5.04
C LEU A 418 -11.66 -15.10 4.92
N ASN A 419 -12.56 -15.17 5.89
CA ASN A 419 -13.63 -16.17 5.94
C ASN A 419 -14.97 -15.47 6.14
N ASN A 420 -15.97 -15.87 5.35
CA ASN A 420 -17.38 -15.51 5.52
C ASN A 420 -17.64 -14.00 5.53
N ILE A 421 -17.16 -13.29 4.51
CA ILE A 421 -17.52 -11.89 4.30
C ILE A 421 -19.00 -11.80 3.95
N SER A 422 -19.81 -11.12 4.75
CA SER A 422 -21.28 -11.17 4.61
C SER A 422 -21.83 -10.37 3.43
N LYS A 423 -21.13 -9.31 3.00
CA LYS A 423 -21.65 -8.36 2.01
C LYS A 423 -20.64 -8.10 0.89
N LEU A 424 -21.19 -7.82 -0.29
CA LEU A 424 -20.41 -7.29 -1.40
C LEU A 424 -20.16 -5.79 -1.21
N LEU A 425 -18.91 -5.35 -1.36
CA LEU A 425 -18.55 -3.93 -1.33
C LEU A 425 -18.71 -3.31 -2.72
N THR A 426 -19.82 -2.61 -2.94
CA THR A 426 -20.23 -2.09 -4.27
C THR A 426 -20.26 -0.59 -4.40
#